data_AF-A0A935BPM6-F1
#
_entry.id   AF-A0A935BPM6-F1
#
_cell.length_a   1.000
_cell.length_b   1.000
_cell.length_c   1.000
_cell.angle_alpha   90.00
_cell.angle_beta   90.00
_cell.angle_gamma   90.00
#
_symmetry.space_group_name_H-M   'P 1'
#
loop_
_entity.id
_entity.type
_entity.pdbx_description
1 polymer ?
#
loop_
_entity_poly.entity_id
_entity_poly.type
_entity_poly.pdbx_seq_one_letter_code
_entity_poly.pdbx_strand_id
1 'polypeptide(L)'
;MTTRIAHALTILFIGSVSSAAQVTSTETQACNPKMAQMLVEQQVAESKSVTARPKRIKILLRSADFLWPLDQPTARGYFIEAFTNAKEHFAEKGFEKANLKNSSGSTTFTLLPDLRSDVIRAIAKRDPELAKKFTDEVLAEAEKAAERDEMDKTREQDDLLRLAAELAATNPELSRQLFRRLMRNSLTQPWFYSLNIVAKSSQAMGDSLYAEVLQNYRNEKPKRLLYLSAYPFGAAAIFGLDRSSFSSTPDPGFVPNPGLQRSFLSTFFARVNSFTSNPEELNQPPEKYAQPEVINMVTALRQIEPIVIERFPDMLDRFTAARAQAEAALTAEMRKDIENLEKGASGRGRTFEERIKELEEADGKGTLTDSMIAQFTFAGRLKTEEQFKIFEPWIAKIKDEKLRADVNSYFWFLRAQLATKEKRFAEAEKMAAKVPELDHRAILLFEIAKIQLDSTNDANTGFDTLNGVSKLTRSAPNSVAKAQILFSLVSFYERVNHSLALDELAEAVRVVNQLEEPNLFQSVIYRQITGKGFGYMAGLPLPGSNIEGMFTEMGKKDFEMSLANARAFNDKYFRTITTIAIAKNCIAVKPAAAPKSKK
;
A
#
# COMPACT_ATOMS: atom_id res chain seq x y z
N MET A 1 15.69 89.69 -23.66
CA MET A 1 16.71 88.69 -23.29
C MET A 1 16.11 87.83 -22.19
N THR A 2 15.37 86.78 -22.55
CA THR A 2 15.80 85.37 -22.74
C THR A 2 15.46 84.50 -21.54
N THR A 3 14.19 84.08 -21.51
CA THR A 3 13.66 82.69 -21.43
C THR A 3 14.49 81.57 -20.80
N ARG A 4 13.80 80.78 -19.95
CA ARG A 4 13.68 79.29 -19.91
C ARG A 4 12.72 78.95 -18.75
N ILE A 5 11.42 78.68 -18.94
CA ILE A 5 10.74 77.45 -19.42
C ILE A 5 11.35 76.16 -18.84
N ALA A 6 10.63 75.56 -17.89
CA ALA A 6 10.72 74.14 -17.54
C ALA A 6 9.29 73.57 -17.48
N HIS A 7 9.07 72.52 -18.26
CA HIS A 7 7.79 71.85 -18.50
C HIS A 7 7.30 71.01 -17.31
N ALA A 8 5.99 71.06 -17.11
CA ALA A 8 5.23 70.10 -16.33
C ALA A 8 5.10 68.77 -17.10
N LEU A 9 5.26 67.65 -16.40
CA LEU A 9 4.89 66.32 -16.87
C LEU A 9 3.92 65.70 -15.86
N THR A 10 2.64 65.77 -16.18
CA THR A 10 1.54 65.16 -15.41
C THR A 10 1.35 63.73 -15.92
N ILE A 11 1.71 62.73 -15.10
CA ILE A 11 1.42 61.32 -15.38
C ILE A 11 0.04 61.00 -14.80
N LEU A 12 -0.93 60.76 -15.68
CA LEU A 12 -2.26 60.23 -15.36
C LEU A 12 -2.12 58.74 -14.97
N PHE A 13 -2.31 58.44 -13.69
CA PHE A 13 -2.58 57.07 -13.23
C PHE A 13 -4.07 56.77 -13.48
N ILE A 14 -4.35 55.92 -14.47
CA ILE A 14 -5.66 55.29 -14.65
C ILE A 14 -5.73 54.15 -13.64
N GLY A 15 -6.42 54.38 -12.53
CA GLY A 15 -6.76 53.33 -11.56
C GLY A 15 -7.78 52.37 -12.16
N SER A 16 -7.34 51.20 -12.60
CA SER A 16 -8.22 50.07 -12.87
C SER A 16 -8.73 49.54 -11.53
N VAL A 17 -9.97 49.88 -11.17
CA VAL A 17 -10.67 49.23 -10.07
C VAL A 17 -10.98 47.81 -10.52
N SER A 18 -10.12 46.86 -10.12
CA SER A 18 -10.47 45.45 -10.16
C SER A 18 -11.60 45.23 -9.16
N SER A 19 -12.83 45.11 -9.66
CA SER A 19 -13.94 44.55 -8.89
C SER A 19 -13.59 43.11 -8.52
N ALA A 20 -12.95 42.93 -7.36
CA ALA A 20 -13.00 41.66 -6.65
C ALA A 20 -14.47 41.45 -6.26
N ALA A 21 -15.19 40.68 -7.08
CA ALA A 21 -16.48 40.16 -6.69
C ALA A 21 -16.26 39.36 -5.40
N GLN A 22 -16.61 39.95 -4.25
CA GLN A 22 -16.85 39.20 -3.04
C GLN A 22 -17.97 38.22 -3.40
N VAL A 23 -17.60 36.95 -3.63
CA VAL A 23 -18.53 35.84 -3.56
C VAL A 23 -18.99 35.81 -2.11
N THR A 24 -20.05 36.55 -1.83
CA THR A 24 -20.84 36.35 -0.62
C THR A 24 -21.30 34.91 -0.68
N SER A 25 -20.68 34.06 0.16
CA SER A 25 -21.13 32.71 0.40
C SER A 25 -22.61 32.77 0.75
N THR A 26 -23.47 32.37 -0.19
CA THR A 26 -24.87 32.06 0.10
C THR A 26 -24.84 30.95 1.14
N GLU A 27 -25.01 31.34 2.41
CA GLU A 27 -25.09 30.45 3.54
C GLU A 27 -26.10 29.33 3.25
N THR A 28 -25.60 28.13 3.01
CA THR A 28 -26.05 26.86 3.63
C THR A 28 -27.55 26.52 3.65
N GLN A 29 -28.40 27.12 2.82
CA GLN A 29 -29.81 26.69 2.69
C GLN A 29 -29.96 25.47 1.75
N ALA A 30 -29.03 25.29 0.80
CA ALA A 30 -29.02 24.14 -0.11
C ALA A 30 -28.62 22.84 0.61
N CYS A 31 -27.47 22.81 1.28
CA CYS A 31 -26.87 21.60 1.85
C CYS A 31 -27.37 21.31 3.28
N ASN A 32 -28.37 20.45 3.42
CA ASN A 32 -28.91 19.97 4.71
C ASN A 32 -28.97 18.43 4.78
N PRO A 33 -29.09 17.81 5.98
CA PRO A 33 -29.06 16.35 6.12
C PRO A 33 -30.11 15.61 5.29
N LYS A 34 -31.32 16.17 5.15
CA LYS A 34 -32.41 15.56 4.37
C LYS A 34 -32.09 15.56 2.88
N MET A 35 -31.56 16.67 2.35
CA MET A 35 -31.08 16.72 0.97
C MET A 35 -29.93 15.72 0.75
N ALA A 36 -28.99 15.66 1.69
CA ALA A 36 -27.84 14.76 1.60
C ALA A 36 -28.28 13.29 1.57
N GLN A 37 -29.23 12.91 2.43
CA GLN A 37 -29.86 11.59 2.41
C GLN A 37 -30.51 11.31 1.05
N MET A 38 -31.37 12.20 0.55
CA MET A 38 -32.04 12.03 -0.75
C MET A 38 -31.04 11.90 -1.90
N LEU A 39 -29.96 12.68 -1.90
CA LEU A 39 -28.90 12.61 -2.92
C LEU A 39 -28.21 11.24 -2.89
N VAL A 40 -27.86 10.74 -1.71
CA VAL A 40 -27.20 9.43 -1.57
C VAL A 40 -28.12 8.28 -1.96
N GLU A 41 -29.39 8.32 -1.54
CA GLU A 41 -30.41 7.34 -1.93
C GLU A 41 -30.64 7.33 -3.45
N GLN A 42 -30.72 8.53 -4.07
CA GLN A 42 -30.81 8.67 -5.52
C GLN A 42 -29.60 8.04 -6.22
N GLN A 43 -28.38 8.28 -5.71
CA GLN A 43 -27.18 7.68 -6.29
C GLN A 43 -27.18 6.15 -6.17
N VAL A 44 -27.69 5.58 -5.08
CA VAL A 44 -27.86 4.13 -4.96
C VAL A 44 -28.87 3.62 -5.99
N ALA A 45 -30.00 4.30 -6.18
CA ALA A 45 -30.98 3.92 -7.19
C ALA A 45 -30.37 3.94 -8.61
N GLU A 46 -29.61 4.98 -8.96
CA GLU A 46 -28.91 5.10 -10.24
C GLU A 46 -27.83 4.02 -10.41
N SER A 47 -27.15 3.64 -9.32
CA SER A 47 -26.07 2.65 -9.32
C SER A 47 -26.51 1.24 -9.73
N LYS A 48 -27.81 0.92 -9.67
CA LYS A 48 -28.37 -0.36 -10.16
C LYS A 48 -28.05 -0.59 -11.64
N SER A 49 -27.85 0.49 -12.41
CA SER A 49 -27.45 0.45 -13.81
C SER A 49 -25.94 0.34 -14.06
N VAL A 50 -25.12 0.32 -13.01
CA VAL A 50 -23.67 0.07 -13.11
C VAL A 50 -23.47 -1.43 -13.33
N THR A 51 -22.97 -1.80 -14.51
CA THR A 51 -22.79 -3.21 -14.92
C THR A 51 -21.71 -3.92 -14.10
N ALA A 52 -20.62 -3.23 -13.76
CA ALA A 52 -19.55 -3.79 -12.96
C ALA A 52 -19.99 -3.97 -11.49
N ARG A 53 -20.30 -5.23 -11.12
CA ARG A 53 -20.73 -5.61 -9.77
C ARG A 53 -19.77 -5.15 -8.65
N PRO A 54 -18.43 -5.22 -8.79
CA PRO A 54 -17.51 -4.70 -7.77
C PRO A 54 -17.67 -3.19 -7.52
N LYS A 55 -17.95 -2.39 -8.57
CA LYS A 55 -18.21 -0.95 -8.43
C LYS A 55 -19.51 -0.70 -7.67
N ARG A 56 -20.57 -1.47 -7.96
CA ARG A 56 -21.87 -1.39 -7.27
C ARG A 56 -21.74 -1.72 -5.77
N ILE A 57 -21.01 -2.77 -5.43
CA ILE A 57 -20.73 -3.13 -4.03
C ILE A 57 -20.06 -1.96 -3.31
N LYS A 58 -19.01 -1.36 -3.90
CA LYS A 58 -18.33 -0.20 -3.31
C LYS A 58 -19.26 1.01 -3.11
N ILE A 59 -20.19 1.26 -4.04
CA ILE A 59 -21.23 2.29 -3.88
C ILE A 59 -22.10 1.99 -2.67
N LEU A 60 -22.66 0.78 -2.58
CA LEU A 60 -23.52 0.37 -1.47
C LEU A 60 -22.80 0.50 -0.11
N LEU A 61 -21.52 0.09 -0.02
CA LEU A 61 -20.74 0.24 1.21
C LEU A 61 -20.55 1.70 1.64
N ARG A 62 -20.31 2.60 0.68
CA ARG A 62 -20.11 4.04 0.96
C ARG A 62 -21.41 4.73 1.31
N SER A 63 -22.49 4.38 0.64
CA SER A 63 -23.83 4.87 0.96
C SER A 63 -24.32 4.37 2.32
N ALA A 64 -24.08 3.11 2.65
CA ALA A 64 -24.41 2.54 3.95
C ALA A 64 -23.64 3.22 5.08
N ASP A 65 -22.33 3.41 4.93
CA ASP A 65 -21.51 4.12 5.92
C ASP A 65 -21.94 5.58 6.11
N PHE A 66 -22.33 6.25 5.01
CA PHE A 66 -22.85 7.61 5.04
C PHE A 66 -24.21 7.71 5.75
N LEU A 67 -25.14 6.79 5.45
CA LEU A 67 -26.50 6.81 5.99
C LEU A 67 -26.58 6.28 7.42
N TRP A 68 -25.56 5.55 7.90
CA TRP A 68 -25.58 4.95 9.24
C TRP A 68 -26.02 5.90 10.37
N PRO A 69 -25.52 7.16 10.47
CA PRO A 69 -25.98 8.10 11.49
C PRO A 69 -27.36 8.74 11.22
N LEU A 70 -27.94 8.59 10.02
CA LEU A 70 -29.18 9.25 9.59
C LEU A 70 -30.37 8.28 9.54
N ASP A 71 -30.17 7.10 8.96
CA ASP A 71 -31.17 6.06 8.73
C ASP A 71 -30.49 4.68 8.79
N GLN A 72 -30.40 4.13 10.01
CA GLN A 72 -29.79 2.83 10.26
C GLN A 72 -30.50 1.68 9.52
N PRO A 73 -31.85 1.58 9.50
CA PRO A 73 -32.55 0.56 8.71
C PRO A 73 -32.15 0.55 7.24
N THR A 74 -32.14 1.72 6.58
CA THR A 74 -31.76 1.82 5.16
C THR A 74 -30.28 1.48 4.95
N ALA A 75 -29.39 2.00 5.81
CA ALA A 75 -27.96 1.68 5.76
C ALA A 75 -27.69 0.17 5.93
N ARG A 76 -28.37 -0.48 6.88
CA ARG A 76 -28.31 -1.93 7.08
C ARG A 76 -28.83 -2.69 5.87
N GLY A 77 -29.89 -2.20 5.21
CA GLY A 77 -30.38 -2.74 3.96
C GLY A 77 -29.33 -2.72 2.85
N TYR A 78 -28.60 -1.62 2.68
CA TYR A 78 -27.51 -1.52 1.71
C TYR A 78 -26.32 -2.42 2.03
N PHE A 79 -25.99 -2.62 3.30
CA PHE A 79 -24.97 -3.60 3.70
C PHE A 79 -25.37 -5.04 3.35
N ILE A 80 -26.64 -5.40 3.59
CA ILE A 80 -27.16 -6.72 3.22
C ILE A 80 -27.13 -6.89 1.70
N GLU A 81 -27.59 -5.90 0.94
CA GLU A 81 -27.54 -5.93 -0.53
C GLU A 81 -26.10 -6.05 -1.04
N ALA A 82 -25.15 -5.32 -0.46
CA ALA A 82 -23.73 -5.39 -0.82
C ALA A 82 -23.16 -6.80 -0.59
N PHE A 83 -23.50 -7.43 0.54
CA PHE A 83 -23.03 -8.78 0.85
C PHE A 83 -23.64 -9.81 -0.12
N THR A 84 -24.94 -9.73 -0.41
CA THR A 84 -25.59 -10.59 -1.40
C THR A 84 -24.92 -10.48 -2.76
N ASN A 85 -24.66 -9.25 -3.24
CA ASN A 85 -23.94 -9.04 -4.50
C ASN A 85 -22.51 -9.62 -4.44
N ALA A 86 -21.80 -9.47 -3.32
CA ALA A 86 -20.45 -10.00 -3.17
C ALA A 86 -20.44 -11.55 -3.19
N LYS A 87 -21.44 -12.18 -2.56
CA LYS A 87 -21.64 -13.63 -2.60
C LYS A 87 -21.92 -14.14 -4.01
N GLU A 88 -22.87 -13.52 -4.71
CA GLU A 88 -23.20 -13.87 -6.09
C GLU A 88 -21.99 -13.69 -7.03
N HIS A 89 -21.23 -12.62 -6.84
CA HIS A 89 -20.00 -12.38 -7.59
C HIS A 89 -18.97 -13.49 -7.35
N PHE A 90 -18.77 -13.87 -6.08
CA PHE A 90 -17.85 -14.94 -5.73
C PHE A 90 -18.32 -16.30 -6.25
N ALA A 91 -19.62 -16.59 -6.22
CA ALA A 91 -20.16 -17.83 -6.80
C ALA A 91 -19.94 -17.92 -8.32
N GLU A 92 -19.97 -16.78 -9.03
CA GLU A 92 -19.75 -16.71 -10.47
C GLU A 92 -18.27 -16.70 -10.88
N LYS A 93 -17.42 -15.98 -10.12
CA LYS A 93 -16.02 -15.68 -10.51
C LYS A 93 -14.98 -16.39 -9.66
N GLY A 94 -15.35 -16.85 -8.48
CA GLY A 94 -14.43 -17.35 -7.47
C GLY A 94 -13.35 -16.32 -7.13
N PHE A 95 -12.14 -16.83 -6.93
CA PHE A 95 -10.98 -16.04 -6.56
C PHE A 95 -10.34 -15.35 -7.78
N GLU A 96 -10.69 -14.09 -7.98
CA GLU A 96 -10.24 -13.34 -9.16
C GLU A 96 -8.75 -12.97 -9.12
N LYS A 97 -8.19 -12.82 -10.32
CA LYS A 97 -6.83 -12.40 -10.60
C LYS A 97 -6.87 -11.31 -11.67
N ALA A 98 -6.22 -10.18 -11.44
CA ALA A 98 -6.03 -9.16 -12.46
C ALA A 98 -4.72 -9.41 -13.20
N ASN A 99 -4.83 -9.66 -14.50
CA ASN A 99 -3.68 -9.83 -15.38
C ASN A 99 -3.01 -8.48 -15.62
N LEU A 100 -1.76 -8.37 -15.22
CA LEU A 100 -0.86 -7.31 -15.63
C LEU A 100 -0.24 -7.74 -16.97
N LYS A 101 -0.89 -7.35 -18.06
CA LYS A 101 -0.33 -7.50 -19.41
C LYS A 101 0.87 -6.57 -19.53
N ASN A 102 1.99 -7.11 -19.98
CA ASN A 102 3.17 -6.31 -20.22
C ASN A 102 3.48 -6.11 -21.70
N SER A 103 4.36 -5.15 -21.98
CA SER A 103 4.80 -4.77 -23.32
C SER A 103 5.52 -5.90 -24.09
N SER A 104 5.91 -6.98 -23.39
CA SER A 104 6.57 -8.17 -23.95
C SER A 104 5.64 -9.39 -24.09
N GLY A 105 4.34 -9.25 -23.78
CA GLY A 105 3.35 -10.33 -23.89
C GLY A 105 3.37 -11.39 -22.76
N SER A 106 4.24 -11.28 -21.74
CA SER A 106 4.21 -12.16 -20.56
C SER A 106 3.21 -11.64 -19.53
N THR A 107 2.25 -12.48 -19.16
CA THR A 107 1.22 -12.13 -18.18
C THR A 107 1.71 -12.40 -16.77
N THR A 108 1.90 -11.34 -15.97
CA THR A 108 1.91 -11.48 -14.50
C THR A 108 0.49 -11.23 -13.99
N PHE A 109 0.16 -11.69 -12.79
CA PHE A 109 -1.15 -11.44 -12.20
C PHE A 109 -1.03 -10.93 -10.78
N THR A 110 -2.00 -10.11 -10.38
CA THR A 110 -2.22 -9.75 -8.98
C THR A 110 -3.53 -10.38 -8.49
N LEU A 111 -3.55 -10.81 -7.24
CA LEU A 111 -4.76 -11.34 -6.62
C LEU A 111 -5.67 -10.17 -6.25
N LEU A 112 -6.94 -10.21 -6.67
CA LEU A 112 -7.91 -9.17 -6.29
C LEU A 112 -8.51 -9.46 -4.90
N PRO A 113 -8.79 -8.46 -4.06
CA PRO A 113 -9.43 -8.70 -2.77
C PRO A 113 -10.77 -9.45 -2.90
N ASP A 114 -11.07 -10.36 -1.97
CA ASP A 114 -12.40 -10.95 -1.85
C ASP A 114 -13.41 -9.88 -1.39
N LEU A 115 -14.39 -9.58 -2.25
CA LEU A 115 -15.41 -8.58 -2.00
C LEU A 115 -16.27 -8.91 -0.76
N ARG A 116 -16.43 -10.20 -0.41
CA ARG A 116 -17.16 -10.60 0.81
C ARG A 116 -16.43 -10.09 2.05
N SER A 117 -15.11 -10.21 2.07
CA SER A 117 -14.25 -9.70 3.14
C SER A 117 -14.28 -8.18 3.22
N ASP A 118 -14.30 -7.48 2.08
CA ASP A 118 -14.44 -6.01 2.05
C ASP A 118 -15.78 -5.55 2.65
N VAL A 119 -16.88 -6.25 2.34
CA VAL A 119 -18.20 -5.96 2.92
C VAL A 119 -18.21 -6.21 4.42
N ILE A 120 -17.76 -7.38 4.88
CA ILE A 120 -17.71 -7.72 6.31
C ILE A 120 -16.88 -6.69 7.09
N ARG A 121 -15.73 -6.28 6.56
CA ARG A 121 -14.86 -5.25 7.16
C ARG A 121 -15.57 -3.91 7.31
N ALA A 122 -16.35 -3.50 6.32
CA ALA A 122 -17.13 -2.27 6.38
C ALA A 122 -18.26 -2.36 7.43
N ILE A 123 -18.98 -3.48 7.46
CA ILE A 123 -20.09 -3.72 8.39
C ILE A 123 -19.59 -3.77 9.84
N ALA A 124 -18.45 -4.42 10.11
CA ALA A 124 -17.99 -4.67 11.48
C ALA A 124 -17.75 -3.40 12.31
N LYS A 125 -17.54 -2.24 11.65
CA LYS A 125 -17.43 -0.92 12.31
C LYS A 125 -18.76 -0.34 12.78
N ARG A 126 -19.87 -0.86 12.24
CA ARG A 126 -21.22 -0.30 12.38
C ARG A 126 -22.17 -1.30 13.05
N ASP A 127 -22.15 -2.55 12.59
CA ASP A 127 -23.02 -3.65 13.02
C ASP A 127 -22.22 -4.94 13.24
N PRO A 128 -21.53 -5.08 14.39
CA PRO A 128 -20.75 -6.27 14.76
C PRO A 128 -21.50 -7.60 14.60
N GLU A 129 -22.78 -7.64 14.96
CA GLU A 129 -23.59 -8.85 14.92
C GLU A 129 -23.90 -9.27 13.48
N LEU A 130 -24.18 -8.31 12.60
CA LEU A 130 -24.35 -8.60 11.17
C LEU A 130 -23.04 -9.06 10.53
N ALA A 131 -21.92 -8.42 10.85
CA ALA A 131 -20.59 -8.83 10.38
C ALA A 131 -20.26 -10.25 10.83
N LYS A 132 -20.55 -10.60 12.09
CA LYS A 132 -20.39 -11.95 12.61
C LYS A 132 -21.23 -12.96 11.82
N LYS A 133 -22.53 -12.69 11.62
CA LYS A 133 -23.41 -13.56 10.83
C LYS A 133 -22.86 -13.84 9.43
N PHE A 134 -22.42 -12.80 8.73
CA PHE A 134 -21.85 -12.93 7.38
C PHE A 134 -20.51 -13.64 7.36
N THR A 135 -19.70 -13.48 8.41
CA THR A 135 -18.45 -14.22 8.52
C THR A 135 -18.69 -15.70 8.77
N ASP A 136 -19.63 -16.04 9.66
CA ASP A 136 -20.06 -17.43 9.90
C ASP A 136 -20.60 -18.08 8.63
N GLU A 137 -21.31 -17.31 7.79
CA GLU A 137 -21.81 -17.76 6.49
C GLU A 137 -20.66 -18.06 5.49
N VAL A 138 -19.68 -17.16 5.36
CA VAL A 138 -18.48 -17.38 4.52
C VAL A 138 -17.69 -18.61 4.98
N LEU A 139 -17.48 -18.74 6.30
CA LEU A 139 -16.78 -19.89 6.89
C LEU A 139 -17.52 -21.20 6.64
N ALA A 140 -18.84 -21.22 6.81
CA ALA A 140 -19.65 -22.40 6.55
C ALA A 140 -19.63 -22.82 5.07
N GLU A 141 -19.55 -21.86 4.14
CA GLU A 141 -19.38 -22.12 2.72
C GLU A 141 -17.98 -22.68 2.40
N ALA A 142 -16.94 -22.11 3.00
CA ALA A 142 -15.56 -22.57 2.84
C ALA A 142 -15.39 -24.02 3.32
N GLU A 143 -15.95 -24.36 4.47
CA GLU A 143 -15.89 -25.71 5.06
C GLU A 143 -16.63 -26.77 4.23
N LYS A 144 -17.68 -26.38 3.50
CA LYS A 144 -18.43 -27.28 2.61
C LYS A 144 -17.75 -27.47 1.26
N ALA A 145 -16.82 -26.61 0.89
CA ALA A 145 -16.21 -26.59 -0.44
C ALA A 145 -15.00 -27.52 -0.56
N ALA A 146 -15.25 -28.84 -0.38
CA ALA A 146 -14.22 -29.87 -0.39
C ALA A 146 -13.41 -29.93 -1.71
N GLU A 147 -14.04 -29.61 -2.84
CA GLU A 147 -13.48 -29.72 -4.19
C GLU A 147 -12.66 -28.49 -4.67
N ARG A 148 -12.42 -27.47 -3.83
CA ARG A 148 -11.61 -26.31 -4.23
C ARG A 148 -10.12 -26.63 -4.32
N ASP A 149 -9.42 -25.92 -5.20
CA ASP A 149 -7.96 -25.95 -5.28
C ASP A 149 -7.34 -25.50 -3.94
N GLU A 150 -6.22 -26.12 -3.56
CA GLU A 150 -5.54 -25.84 -2.29
C GLU A 150 -5.05 -24.39 -2.17
N MET A 151 -4.70 -23.74 -3.29
CA MET A 151 -4.31 -22.32 -3.31
C MET A 151 -5.51 -21.44 -2.94
N ASP A 152 -6.70 -21.77 -3.41
CA ASP A 152 -7.93 -21.02 -3.13
C ASP A 152 -8.38 -21.21 -1.68
N LYS A 153 -8.28 -22.44 -1.14
CA LYS A 153 -8.51 -22.70 0.29
C LYS A 153 -7.57 -21.89 1.18
N THR A 154 -6.29 -21.88 0.84
CA THR A 154 -5.26 -21.11 1.56
C THR A 154 -5.56 -19.61 1.49
N ARG A 155 -5.92 -19.10 0.30
CA ARG A 155 -6.26 -17.69 0.12
C ARG A 155 -7.46 -17.25 0.94
N GLU A 156 -8.52 -18.06 1.02
CA GLU A 156 -9.70 -17.75 1.83
C GLU A 156 -9.34 -17.67 3.33
N GLN A 157 -8.54 -18.62 3.82
CA GLN A 157 -8.05 -18.64 5.19
C GLN A 157 -7.20 -17.40 5.49
N ASP A 158 -6.31 -17.03 4.57
CA ASP A 158 -5.41 -15.89 4.70
C ASP A 158 -6.16 -14.55 4.69
N ASP A 159 -7.19 -14.41 3.86
CA ASP A 159 -8.05 -13.22 3.82
C ASP A 159 -8.87 -13.08 5.12
N LEU A 160 -9.42 -14.18 5.64
CA LEU A 160 -10.13 -14.19 6.93
C LEU A 160 -9.19 -13.93 8.12
N LEU A 161 -7.95 -14.41 8.06
CA LEU A 161 -6.95 -14.15 9.09
C LEU A 161 -6.57 -12.67 9.12
N ARG A 162 -6.36 -12.05 7.94
CA ARG A 162 -6.12 -10.62 7.83
C ARG A 162 -7.30 -9.80 8.36
N LEU A 163 -8.53 -10.20 8.03
CA LEU A 163 -9.74 -9.58 8.57
C LEU A 163 -9.77 -9.68 10.11
N ALA A 164 -9.52 -10.86 10.68
CA ALA A 164 -9.47 -11.05 12.12
C ALA A 164 -8.46 -10.11 12.79
N ALA A 165 -7.27 -9.96 12.21
CA ALA A 165 -6.24 -9.07 12.72
C ALA A 165 -6.67 -7.59 12.69
N GLU A 166 -7.26 -7.14 11.60
CA GLU A 166 -7.74 -5.76 11.46
C GLU A 166 -8.90 -5.43 12.41
N LEU A 167 -9.75 -6.42 12.70
CA LEU A 167 -10.86 -6.28 13.65
C LEU A 167 -10.39 -6.16 15.10
N ALA A 168 -9.16 -6.54 15.44
CA ALA A 168 -8.69 -6.55 16.83
C ALA A 168 -8.82 -5.19 17.52
N ALA A 169 -8.65 -4.08 16.78
CA ALA A 169 -8.76 -2.73 17.34
C ALA A 169 -10.21 -2.28 17.58
N THR A 170 -11.15 -2.69 16.72
CA THR A 170 -12.54 -2.19 16.74
C THR A 170 -13.55 -3.18 17.29
N ASN A 171 -13.24 -4.47 17.26
CA ASN A 171 -14.07 -5.57 17.70
C ASN A 171 -13.20 -6.78 18.14
N PRO A 172 -12.57 -6.71 19.32
CA PRO A 172 -11.64 -7.74 19.79
C PRO A 172 -12.29 -9.11 20.01
N GLU A 173 -13.60 -9.15 20.32
CA GLU A 173 -14.32 -10.41 20.55
C GLU A 173 -14.52 -11.17 19.23
N LEU A 174 -15.03 -10.50 18.19
CA LEU A 174 -15.15 -11.11 16.86
C LEU A 174 -13.76 -11.52 16.32
N SER A 175 -12.76 -10.66 16.49
CA SER A 175 -11.37 -10.96 16.12
C SER A 175 -10.88 -12.28 16.76
N ARG A 176 -11.05 -12.44 18.08
CA ARG A 176 -10.65 -13.64 18.81
C ARG A 176 -11.44 -14.88 18.38
N GLN A 177 -12.74 -14.74 18.15
CA GLN A 177 -13.57 -15.84 17.64
C GLN A 177 -13.06 -16.34 16.28
N LEU A 178 -12.73 -15.41 15.36
CA LEU A 178 -12.21 -15.75 14.04
C LEU A 178 -10.84 -16.43 14.12
N PHE A 179 -9.91 -15.91 14.91
CA PHE A 179 -8.61 -16.56 15.11
C PHE A 179 -8.77 -18.00 15.60
N ARG A 180 -9.64 -18.24 16.60
CA ARG A 180 -9.91 -19.59 17.11
C ARG A 180 -10.53 -20.52 16.08
N ARG A 181 -11.39 -20.00 15.20
CA ARG A 181 -11.93 -20.80 14.09
C ARG A 181 -10.83 -21.15 13.10
N LEU A 182 -10.00 -20.18 12.72
CA LEU A 182 -8.95 -20.34 11.72
C LEU A 182 -7.82 -21.25 12.21
N MET A 183 -7.60 -21.36 13.53
CA MET A 183 -6.66 -22.31 14.14
C MET A 183 -6.94 -23.79 13.84
N ARG A 184 -8.14 -24.13 13.32
CA ARG A 184 -8.45 -25.48 12.85
C ARG A 184 -7.75 -25.85 11.54
N ASN A 185 -7.27 -24.86 10.80
CA ASN A 185 -6.53 -25.03 9.56
C ASN A 185 -5.02 -25.05 9.83
N SER A 186 -4.23 -25.37 8.81
CA SER A 186 -2.76 -25.31 8.88
C SER A 186 -2.21 -23.93 9.24
N LEU A 187 -1.02 -23.89 9.84
CA LEU A 187 -0.31 -22.63 10.10
C LEU A 187 0.25 -22.04 8.79
N THR A 188 -0.33 -20.92 8.33
CA THR A 188 0.06 -20.22 7.09
C THR A 188 0.93 -18.98 7.35
N GLN A 189 1.55 -18.46 6.29
CA GLN A 189 2.44 -17.29 6.34
C GLN A 189 1.78 -16.04 6.95
N PRO A 190 0.49 -15.72 6.69
CA PRO A 190 -0.12 -14.51 7.22
C PRO A 190 -0.28 -14.45 8.74
N TRP A 191 -0.06 -15.55 9.47
CA TRP A 191 0.04 -15.51 10.94
C TRP A 191 1.16 -14.58 11.43
N PHE A 192 2.30 -14.56 10.73
CA PHE A 192 3.40 -13.64 11.03
C PHE A 192 2.92 -12.18 11.03
N TYR A 193 2.22 -11.77 9.97
CA TYR A 193 1.73 -10.39 9.85
C TYR A 193 0.57 -10.10 10.82
N SER A 194 -0.32 -11.06 11.01
CA SER A 194 -1.53 -10.91 11.83
C SER A 194 -1.19 -10.67 13.30
N LEU A 195 -0.23 -11.41 13.86
CA LEU A 195 0.23 -11.20 15.24
C LEU A 195 0.81 -9.79 15.44
N ASN A 196 1.59 -9.31 14.46
CA ASN A 196 2.14 -7.95 14.48
C ASN A 196 1.05 -6.88 14.36
N ILE A 197 0.03 -7.10 13.51
CA ILE A 197 -1.12 -6.18 13.37
C ILE A 197 -1.92 -6.10 14.68
N VAL A 198 -2.19 -7.24 15.32
CA VAL A 198 -2.90 -7.28 16.62
C VAL A 198 -2.10 -6.58 17.71
N ALA A 199 -0.77 -6.80 17.76
CA ALA A 199 0.06 -6.18 18.79
C ALA A 199 0.15 -4.66 18.68
N LYS A 200 0.02 -4.09 17.47
CA LYS A 200 -0.05 -2.63 17.27
C LYS A 200 -1.26 -1.99 17.95
N SER A 201 -2.39 -2.71 18.07
CA SER A 201 -3.57 -2.21 18.79
C SER A 201 -3.57 -2.62 20.26
N SER A 202 -3.12 -3.83 20.57
CA SER A 202 -3.01 -4.35 21.92
C SER A 202 -1.97 -5.46 22.00
N GLN A 203 -0.77 -5.16 22.52
CA GLN A 203 0.26 -6.17 22.72
C GLN A 203 -0.23 -7.28 23.67
N ALA A 204 -1.00 -6.97 24.71
CA ALA A 204 -1.55 -7.98 25.61
C ALA A 204 -2.47 -8.99 24.89
N MET A 205 -3.28 -8.51 23.94
CA MET A 205 -4.09 -9.40 23.10
C MET A 205 -3.20 -10.23 22.16
N GLY A 206 -2.17 -9.62 21.56
CA GLY A 206 -1.21 -10.30 20.72
C GLY A 206 -0.44 -11.40 21.46
N ASP A 207 0.02 -11.14 22.68
CA ASP A 207 0.75 -12.09 23.54
C ASP A 207 -0.15 -13.28 23.92
N SER A 208 -1.40 -13.01 24.30
CA SER A 208 -2.39 -14.05 24.59
C SER A 208 -2.70 -14.90 23.36
N LEU A 209 -2.89 -14.26 22.20
CA LEU A 209 -3.16 -14.95 20.93
C LEU A 209 -1.95 -15.80 20.52
N TYR A 210 -0.74 -15.26 20.65
CA TYR A 210 0.50 -15.96 20.35
C TYR A 210 0.62 -17.26 21.16
N ALA A 211 0.33 -17.21 22.46
CA ALA A 211 0.36 -18.38 23.32
C ALA A 211 -0.65 -19.46 22.86
N GLU A 212 -1.88 -19.06 22.51
CA GLU A 212 -2.90 -19.97 21.97
C GLU A 212 -2.44 -20.61 20.64
N VAL A 213 -1.91 -19.80 19.72
CA VAL A 213 -1.44 -20.22 18.40
C VAL A 213 -0.26 -21.17 18.51
N LEU A 214 0.76 -20.84 19.31
CA LEU A 214 1.92 -21.70 19.50
C LEU A 214 1.52 -23.05 20.11
N GLN A 215 0.61 -23.05 21.07
CA GLN A 215 0.12 -24.28 21.70
C GLN A 215 -0.69 -25.14 20.71
N ASN A 216 -1.54 -24.53 19.89
CA ASN A 216 -2.33 -25.23 18.87
C ASN A 216 -1.44 -25.87 17.79
N TYR A 217 -0.40 -25.14 17.35
CA TYR A 217 0.47 -25.55 16.24
C TYR A 217 1.78 -26.21 16.65
N ARG A 218 1.96 -26.58 17.92
CA ARG A 218 3.22 -27.16 18.43
C ARG A 218 3.75 -28.39 17.68
N ASN A 219 2.86 -29.12 16.99
CA ASN A 219 3.18 -30.33 16.19
C ASN A 219 3.23 -30.07 14.68
N GLU A 220 3.05 -28.82 14.24
CA GLU A 220 3.11 -28.44 12.83
C GLU A 220 4.54 -28.61 12.26
N LYS A 221 4.69 -28.60 10.93
CA LYS A 221 6.01 -28.70 10.29
C LYS A 221 6.99 -27.62 10.81
N PRO A 222 8.28 -27.95 10.99
CA PRO A 222 9.29 -27.01 11.48
C PRO A 222 9.31 -25.67 10.71
N LYS A 223 9.28 -25.69 9.37
CA LYS A 223 9.24 -24.48 8.54
C LYS A 223 8.06 -23.57 8.90
N ARG A 224 6.86 -24.13 9.06
CA ARG A 224 5.65 -23.35 9.35
C ARG A 224 5.69 -22.75 10.76
N LEU A 225 6.21 -23.48 11.75
CA LEU A 225 6.44 -22.93 13.10
C LEU A 225 7.31 -21.67 13.08
N LEU A 226 8.23 -21.54 12.12
CA LEU A 226 9.08 -20.34 11.99
C LEU A 226 8.28 -19.08 11.66
N TYR A 227 7.05 -19.15 11.14
CA TYR A 227 6.19 -17.98 11.00
C TYR A 227 5.87 -17.30 12.33
N LEU A 228 5.97 -18.03 13.45
CA LEU A 228 5.77 -17.54 14.81
C LEU A 228 7.08 -17.08 15.47
N SER A 229 8.23 -17.23 14.80
CA SER A 229 9.53 -17.03 15.44
C SER A 229 9.89 -15.57 15.70
N ALA A 230 9.39 -14.62 14.91
CA ALA A 230 9.80 -13.22 15.04
C ALA A 230 9.11 -12.49 16.21
N TYR A 231 7.82 -12.78 16.40
CA TYR A 231 6.93 -12.06 17.31
C TYR A 231 7.46 -11.96 18.74
N PRO A 232 7.77 -13.06 19.46
CA PRO A 232 8.12 -12.97 20.88
C PRO A 232 9.45 -12.26 21.12
N PHE A 233 10.31 -12.17 20.10
CA PHE A 233 11.60 -11.49 20.16
C PHE A 233 11.53 -10.02 19.74
N GLY A 234 10.37 -9.54 19.26
CA GLY A 234 10.27 -8.22 18.62
C GLY A 234 11.19 -8.09 17.41
N ALA A 235 11.45 -9.21 16.72
CA ALA A 235 12.37 -9.23 15.59
C ALA A 235 11.67 -8.73 14.32
N ALA A 236 12.40 -7.99 13.48
CA ALA A 236 11.88 -7.47 12.23
C ALA A 236 11.63 -8.56 11.16
N ALA A 237 12.09 -9.79 11.37
CA ALA A 237 11.93 -10.87 10.43
C ALA A 237 11.98 -12.22 11.14
N ILE A 238 11.40 -13.25 10.50
CA ILE A 238 11.43 -14.61 11.03
C ILE A 238 12.84 -15.20 11.02
N PHE A 239 13.06 -16.26 11.80
CA PHE A 239 14.28 -17.05 11.73
C PHE A 239 14.25 -18.05 10.57
N GLY A 240 15.44 -18.39 10.06
CA GLY A 240 15.62 -19.38 8.98
C GLY A 240 15.71 -18.77 7.58
N LEU A 241 15.56 -19.62 6.56
CA LEU A 241 15.75 -19.28 5.15
C LEU A 241 14.80 -18.20 4.63
N ASP A 242 13.55 -18.29 5.06
CA ASP A 242 12.45 -17.47 4.56
C ASP A 242 12.46 -16.04 5.14
N ARG A 243 13.44 -15.70 6.00
CA ARG A 243 13.62 -14.40 6.64
C ARG A 243 13.47 -13.19 5.70
N SER A 244 14.01 -13.28 4.49
CA SER A 244 13.94 -12.17 3.53
C SER A 244 12.54 -11.93 2.97
N SER A 245 11.72 -12.97 2.97
CA SER A 245 10.36 -12.94 2.43
C SER A 245 9.34 -12.51 3.48
N PHE A 246 9.69 -12.68 4.77
CA PHE A 246 8.82 -12.34 5.90
C PHE A 246 9.55 -11.38 6.83
N SER A 247 9.38 -10.10 6.53
CA SER A 247 9.84 -9.01 7.39
C SER A 247 8.74 -8.00 7.62
N SER A 248 8.75 -7.39 8.79
CA SER A 248 7.88 -6.31 9.20
C SER A 248 8.69 -5.39 10.11
N THR A 249 8.39 -4.09 10.08
CA THR A 249 8.97 -3.19 11.07
C THR A 249 8.17 -3.37 12.37
N PRO A 250 8.78 -3.85 13.47
CA PRO A 250 8.12 -3.92 14.76
C PRO A 250 7.66 -2.51 15.17
N ASP A 251 6.58 -2.44 15.95
CA ASP A 251 6.18 -1.17 16.55
C ASP A 251 7.31 -0.66 17.45
N PRO A 252 7.70 0.63 17.39
CA PRO A 252 8.70 1.19 18.31
C PRO A 252 8.39 0.96 19.79
N GLY A 253 7.12 0.81 20.16
CA GLY A 253 6.67 0.51 21.52
C GLY A 253 6.58 -0.98 21.86
N PHE A 254 6.92 -1.89 20.95
CA PHE A 254 6.84 -3.33 21.19
C PHE A 254 7.89 -3.79 22.19
N VAL A 255 7.46 -4.48 23.25
CA VAL A 255 8.36 -5.02 24.28
C VAL A 255 8.50 -6.53 24.10
N PRO A 256 9.68 -7.07 23.77
CA PRO A 256 9.88 -8.52 23.68
C PRO A 256 9.50 -9.23 24.98
N ASN A 257 8.82 -10.37 24.88
CA ASN A 257 8.30 -11.12 26.03
C ASN A 257 9.16 -12.37 26.30
N PRO A 258 10.02 -12.39 27.35
CA PRO A 258 10.92 -13.52 27.62
C PRO A 258 10.21 -14.85 27.87
N GLY A 259 8.99 -14.80 28.44
CA GLY A 259 8.18 -16.00 28.65
C GLY A 259 7.74 -16.62 27.33
N LEU A 260 7.29 -15.80 26.37
CA LEU A 260 6.92 -16.27 25.04
C LEU A 260 8.14 -16.70 24.21
N GLN A 261 9.30 -16.04 24.37
CA GLN A 261 10.56 -16.47 23.74
C GLN A 261 10.93 -17.88 24.20
N ARG A 262 10.92 -18.12 25.51
CA ARG A 262 11.18 -19.45 26.09
C ARG A 262 10.19 -20.49 25.60
N SER A 263 8.89 -20.17 25.55
CA SER A 263 7.86 -21.06 25.02
C SER A 263 8.11 -21.42 23.56
N PHE A 264 8.44 -20.44 22.71
CA PHE A 264 8.77 -20.69 21.31
C PHE A 264 9.99 -21.60 21.17
N LEU A 265 11.10 -21.27 21.85
CA LEU A 265 12.33 -22.05 21.79
C LEU A 265 12.10 -23.49 22.26
N SER A 266 11.37 -23.68 23.36
CA SER A 266 11.05 -25.01 23.88
C SER A 266 10.19 -25.81 22.89
N THR A 267 9.16 -25.20 22.32
CA THR A 267 8.29 -25.85 21.32
C THR A 267 9.07 -26.20 20.06
N PHE A 268 9.91 -25.28 19.56
CA PHE A 268 10.68 -25.50 18.35
C PHE A 268 11.73 -26.61 18.54
N PHE A 269 12.48 -26.60 19.64
CA PHE A 269 13.47 -27.66 19.94
C PHE A 269 12.79 -29.03 20.10
N ALA A 270 11.66 -29.08 20.79
CA ALA A 270 10.86 -30.30 20.90
C ALA A 270 10.37 -30.78 19.53
N ARG A 271 9.93 -29.86 18.66
CA ARG A 271 9.48 -30.24 17.31
C ARG A 271 10.63 -30.78 16.47
N VAL A 272 11.80 -30.13 16.48
CA VAL A 272 13.02 -30.61 15.80
C VAL A 272 13.34 -32.05 16.22
N ASN A 273 13.36 -32.33 17.52
CA ASN A 273 13.61 -33.67 18.04
C ASN A 273 12.56 -34.68 17.56
N SER A 274 11.27 -34.36 17.68
CA SER A 274 10.19 -35.26 17.24
C SER A 274 10.20 -35.53 15.74
N PHE A 275 10.50 -34.52 14.92
CA PHE A 275 10.51 -34.62 13.46
C PHE A 275 11.70 -35.46 12.98
N THR A 276 12.89 -35.18 13.50
CA THR A 276 14.11 -35.92 13.13
C THR A 276 14.12 -37.37 13.63
N SER A 277 13.38 -37.65 14.71
CA SER A 277 13.21 -39.01 15.24
C SER A 277 12.11 -39.81 14.54
N ASN A 278 11.33 -39.20 13.63
CA ASN A 278 10.26 -39.86 12.91
C ASN A 278 10.67 -40.11 11.44
N PRO A 279 11.02 -41.36 11.06
CA PRO A 279 11.40 -41.67 9.69
C PRO A 279 10.32 -41.38 8.66
N GLU A 280 9.04 -41.46 9.01
CA GLU A 280 7.95 -41.16 8.09
C GLU A 280 7.92 -39.67 7.74
N GLU A 281 8.02 -38.79 8.73
CA GLU A 281 8.08 -37.34 8.50
C GLU A 281 9.36 -36.93 7.77
N LEU A 282 10.49 -37.53 8.11
CA LEU A 282 11.78 -37.21 7.51
C LEU A 282 11.81 -37.54 6.00
N ASN A 283 11.12 -38.59 5.59
CA ASN A 283 11.05 -39.04 4.20
C ASN A 283 9.93 -38.39 3.39
N GLN A 284 9.12 -37.50 3.99
CA GLN A 284 8.09 -36.78 3.23
C GLN A 284 8.74 -35.82 2.22
N PRO A 285 8.19 -35.73 1.00
CA PRO A 285 8.65 -34.73 0.04
C PRO A 285 8.40 -33.32 0.60
N PRO A 286 9.28 -32.36 0.28
CA PRO A 286 9.07 -30.98 0.68
C PRO A 286 7.79 -30.43 0.06
N GLU A 287 7.22 -29.40 0.70
CA GLU A 287 6.09 -28.68 0.11
C GLU A 287 6.48 -28.09 -1.24
N LYS A 288 5.49 -27.89 -2.11
CA LYS A 288 5.71 -27.30 -3.43
C LYS A 288 6.43 -25.96 -3.30
N TYR A 289 7.55 -25.80 -4.02
CA TYR A 289 8.42 -24.61 -3.97
C TYR A 289 9.12 -24.37 -2.61
N ALA A 290 9.14 -25.34 -1.71
CA ALA A 290 9.84 -25.26 -0.44
C ALA A 290 11.14 -26.08 -0.44
N GLN A 291 12.06 -25.69 0.43
CA GLN A 291 13.21 -26.52 0.78
C GLN A 291 12.78 -27.61 1.79
N PRO A 292 13.51 -28.75 1.83
CA PRO A 292 13.36 -29.75 2.89
C PRO A 292 13.30 -29.16 4.31
N GLU A 293 12.47 -29.74 5.17
CA GLU A 293 12.27 -29.27 6.54
C GLU A 293 13.58 -29.21 7.34
N VAL A 294 14.49 -30.18 7.12
CA VAL A 294 15.80 -30.24 7.79
C VAL A 294 16.66 -29.00 7.49
N ILE A 295 16.61 -28.48 6.25
CA ILE A 295 17.32 -27.25 5.90
C ILE A 295 16.74 -26.05 6.66
N ASN A 296 15.41 -25.97 6.78
CA ASN A 296 14.76 -24.91 7.56
C ASN A 296 15.11 -24.99 9.06
N MET A 297 15.18 -26.20 9.62
CA MET A 297 15.59 -26.43 11.01
C MET A 297 17.02 -25.94 11.26
N VAL A 298 18.00 -26.40 10.48
CA VAL A 298 19.42 -26.07 10.68
C VAL A 298 19.67 -24.57 10.50
N THR A 299 19.11 -23.98 9.46
CA THR A 299 19.29 -22.53 9.19
C THR A 299 18.65 -21.65 10.26
N ALA A 300 17.52 -22.06 10.83
CA ALA A 300 16.91 -21.37 11.96
C ALA A 300 17.72 -21.55 13.25
N LEU A 301 18.20 -22.76 13.55
CA LEU A 301 18.99 -23.05 14.76
C LEU A 301 20.31 -22.25 14.78
N ARG A 302 20.98 -22.06 13.63
CA ARG A 302 22.15 -21.17 13.50
C ARG A 302 21.84 -19.72 13.89
N GLN A 303 20.65 -19.22 13.56
CA GLN A 303 20.24 -17.86 13.94
C GLN A 303 19.79 -17.75 15.40
N ILE A 304 19.25 -18.85 15.95
CA ILE A 304 18.79 -18.94 17.34
C ILE A 304 19.97 -19.07 18.33
N GLU A 305 21.06 -19.71 17.91
CA GLU A 305 22.25 -19.96 18.74
C GLU A 305 22.74 -18.75 19.55
N PRO A 306 23.07 -17.58 18.94
CA PRO A 306 23.53 -16.44 19.70
C PRO A 306 22.51 -15.96 20.74
N ILE A 307 21.21 -16.08 20.45
CA ILE A 307 20.13 -15.68 21.36
C ILE A 307 20.07 -16.63 22.58
N VAL A 308 20.23 -17.93 22.37
CA VAL A 308 20.25 -18.91 23.46
C VAL A 308 21.46 -18.69 24.35
N ILE A 309 22.65 -18.54 23.77
CA ILE A 309 23.89 -18.32 24.51
C ILE A 309 23.81 -17.04 25.36
N GLU A 310 23.32 -15.95 24.78
CA GLU A 310 23.27 -14.64 25.43
C GLU A 310 22.14 -14.54 26.48
N ARG A 311 20.95 -15.08 26.18
CA ARG A 311 19.72 -14.75 26.93
C ARG A 311 19.04 -15.93 27.60
N PHE A 312 19.31 -17.16 27.16
CA PHE A 312 18.68 -18.38 27.69
C PHE A 312 19.72 -19.49 27.92
N PRO A 313 20.79 -19.23 28.71
CA PRO A 313 21.86 -20.21 28.89
C PRO A 313 21.38 -21.52 29.53
N ASP A 314 20.30 -21.49 30.31
CA ASP A 314 19.67 -22.69 30.88
C ASP A 314 18.99 -23.59 29.84
N MET A 315 18.79 -23.09 28.61
CA MET A 315 18.27 -23.88 27.49
C MET A 315 19.38 -24.43 26.59
N LEU A 316 20.66 -24.16 26.89
CA LEU A 316 21.79 -24.50 26.02
C LEU A 316 21.92 -26.00 25.74
N ASP A 317 21.69 -26.85 26.75
CA ASP A 317 21.75 -28.31 26.57
C ASP A 317 20.67 -28.80 25.59
N ARG A 318 19.44 -28.29 25.74
CA ARG A 318 18.32 -28.62 24.85
C ARG A 318 18.56 -28.12 23.43
N PHE A 319 19.09 -26.90 23.30
CA PHE A 319 19.48 -26.33 22.02
C PHE A 319 20.55 -27.18 21.32
N THR A 320 21.63 -27.53 22.05
CA THR A 320 22.73 -28.35 21.53
C THR A 320 22.24 -29.71 21.04
N ALA A 321 21.36 -30.36 21.81
CA ALA A 321 20.74 -31.62 21.41
C ALA A 321 19.90 -31.48 20.13
N ALA A 322 19.02 -30.48 20.06
CA ALA A 322 18.19 -30.23 18.87
C ALA A 322 19.05 -29.91 17.63
N ARG A 323 20.12 -29.12 17.79
CA ARG A 323 21.07 -28.82 16.71
C ARG A 323 21.77 -30.07 16.20
N ALA A 324 22.32 -30.88 17.10
CA ALA A 324 23.01 -32.11 16.72
C ALA A 324 22.09 -33.07 15.95
N GLN A 325 20.82 -33.20 16.37
CA GLN A 325 19.83 -34.01 15.68
C GLN A 325 19.48 -33.48 14.29
N ALA A 326 19.24 -32.17 14.16
CA ALA A 326 18.96 -31.56 12.86
C ALA A 326 20.15 -31.69 11.89
N GLU A 327 21.38 -31.53 12.38
CA GLU A 327 22.60 -31.67 11.57
C GLU A 327 22.88 -33.12 11.15
N ALA A 328 22.57 -34.09 12.01
CA ALA A 328 22.67 -35.52 11.71
C ALA A 328 21.68 -35.94 10.60
N ALA A 329 20.52 -35.29 10.54
CA ALA A 329 19.49 -35.54 9.53
C ALA A 329 19.82 -34.96 8.13
N LEU A 330 20.90 -34.18 7.97
CA LEU A 330 21.28 -33.61 6.67
C LEU A 330 21.92 -34.65 5.75
N THR A 331 21.49 -34.67 4.49
CA THR A 331 22.19 -35.36 3.38
C THR A 331 23.35 -34.50 2.85
N ALA A 332 24.23 -35.09 2.03
CA ALA A 332 25.31 -34.34 1.37
C ALA A 332 24.76 -33.25 0.42
N GLU A 333 23.67 -33.54 -0.28
CA GLU A 333 22.97 -32.59 -1.14
C GLU A 333 22.41 -31.41 -0.34
N MET A 334 21.73 -31.69 0.78
CA MET A 334 21.20 -30.63 1.65
C MET A 334 22.29 -29.72 2.23
N ARG A 335 23.47 -30.28 2.58
CA ARG A 335 24.61 -29.47 3.03
C ARG A 335 25.09 -28.52 1.93
N LYS A 336 25.20 -29.02 0.70
CA LYS A 336 25.58 -28.21 -0.47
C LYS A 336 24.54 -27.11 -0.75
N ASP A 337 23.26 -27.40 -0.59
CA ASP A 337 22.19 -26.41 -0.75
C ASP A 337 22.27 -25.31 0.30
N ILE A 338 22.52 -25.65 1.56
CA ILE A 338 22.77 -24.67 2.63
C ILE A 338 23.96 -23.76 2.25
N GLU A 339 25.08 -24.32 1.82
CA GLU A 339 26.25 -23.53 1.41
C GLU A 339 25.93 -22.58 0.23
N ASN A 340 25.16 -23.06 -0.76
CA ASN A 340 24.73 -22.23 -1.88
C ASN A 340 23.80 -21.09 -1.45
N LEU A 341 22.88 -21.38 -0.53
CA LEU A 341 21.97 -20.40 0.05
C LEU A 341 22.74 -19.34 0.84
N GLU A 342 23.76 -19.73 1.60
CA GLU A 342 24.64 -18.80 2.34
C GLU A 342 25.47 -17.93 1.39
N LYS A 343 25.98 -18.48 0.29
CA LYS A 343 26.63 -17.71 -0.78
C LYS A 343 25.66 -16.71 -1.45
N GLY A 344 24.39 -17.09 -1.63
CA GLY A 344 23.35 -16.20 -2.15
C GLY A 344 22.91 -15.12 -1.15
N ALA A 345 22.82 -15.45 0.14
CA ALA A 345 22.41 -14.55 1.21
C ALA A 345 23.49 -13.52 1.55
N SER A 346 24.76 -13.93 1.58
CA SER A 346 25.91 -13.01 1.70
C SER A 346 25.91 -11.99 0.55
N GLY A 347 25.50 -12.40 -0.65
CA GLY A 347 25.26 -11.51 -1.80
C GLY A 347 24.19 -10.43 -1.57
N ARG A 348 23.24 -10.59 -0.63
CA ARG A 348 22.21 -9.57 -0.33
C ARG A 348 22.64 -8.56 0.73
N GLY A 349 23.54 -8.96 1.63
CA GLY A 349 24.14 -8.13 2.67
C GLY A 349 25.27 -7.23 2.20
N ARG A 350 25.70 -7.37 0.94
CA ARG A 350 26.81 -6.60 0.39
C ARG A 350 26.57 -5.09 0.39
N THR A 351 27.62 -4.34 0.74
CA THR A 351 27.61 -2.86 0.73
C THR A 351 27.55 -2.33 -0.70
N PHE A 352 27.40 -1.01 -0.84
CA PHE A 352 27.45 -0.37 -2.15
C PHE A 352 28.81 -0.61 -2.83
N GLU A 353 29.90 -0.45 -2.08
CA GLU A 353 31.29 -0.54 -2.55
C GLU A 353 31.62 -1.96 -3.04
N GLU A 354 31.22 -2.98 -2.29
CA GLU A 354 31.42 -4.38 -2.67
C GLU A 354 30.75 -4.72 -4.00
N ARG A 355 29.55 -4.18 -4.24
CA ARG A 355 28.81 -4.41 -5.49
C ARG A 355 29.38 -3.61 -6.66
N ILE A 356 29.87 -2.40 -6.44
CA ILE A 356 30.59 -1.65 -7.49
C ILE A 356 31.82 -2.45 -7.92
N LYS A 357 32.58 -2.97 -6.96
CA LYS A 357 33.73 -3.84 -7.25
C LYS A 357 33.33 -5.08 -8.08
N GLU A 358 32.18 -5.68 -7.82
CA GLU A 358 31.67 -6.78 -8.65
C GLU A 358 31.37 -6.37 -10.09
N LEU A 359 30.80 -5.18 -10.29
CA LEU A 359 30.58 -4.65 -11.63
C LEU A 359 31.92 -4.37 -12.33
N GLU A 360 32.90 -3.82 -11.63
CA GLU A 360 34.28 -3.60 -12.12
C GLU A 360 34.97 -4.91 -12.49
N GLU A 361 34.90 -5.92 -11.63
CA GLU A 361 35.47 -7.23 -11.91
C GLU A 361 34.77 -7.93 -13.09
N ALA A 362 33.45 -7.85 -13.17
CA ALA A 362 32.69 -8.45 -14.27
C ALA A 362 32.97 -7.74 -15.60
N ASP A 363 33.14 -6.42 -15.57
CA ASP A 363 33.52 -5.62 -16.74
C ASP A 363 34.94 -5.97 -17.20
N GLY A 364 35.90 -6.01 -16.27
CA GLY A 364 37.28 -6.40 -16.55
C GLY A 364 37.42 -7.84 -17.08
N LYS A 365 36.51 -8.75 -16.69
CA LYS A 365 36.44 -10.14 -17.19
C LYS A 365 35.59 -10.31 -18.45
N GLY A 366 34.92 -9.24 -18.93
CA GLY A 366 33.99 -9.31 -20.06
C GLY A 366 32.71 -10.09 -19.79
N THR A 367 32.39 -10.39 -18.52
CA THR A 367 31.19 -11.12 -18.09
C THR A 367 30.06 -10.20 -17.61
N LEU A 368 30.24 -8.88 -17.71
CA LEU A 368 29.22 -7.90 -17.34
C LEU A 368 27.96 -8.09 -18.19
N THR A 369 26.81 -8.19 -17.53
CA THR A 369 25.50 -8.31 -18.18
C THR A 369 24.62 -7.11 -17.89
N ASP A 370 23.71 -6.79 -18.81
CA ASP A 370 22.70 -5.73 -18.64
C ASP A 370 21.84 -5.95 -17.38
N SER A 371 21.57 -7.21 -17.03
CA SER A 371 20.82 -7.59 -15.82
C SER A 371 21.53 -7.14 -14.54
N MET A 372 22.87 -7.28 -14.47
CA MET A 372 23.65 -6.87 -13.29
C MET A 372 23.54 -5.37 -13.04
N ILE A 373 23.61 -4.56 -14.10
CA ILE A 373 23.48 -3.10 -14.01
C ILE A 373 22.04 -2.72 -13.65
N ALA A 374 21.05 -3.30 -14.34
CA ALA A 374 19.64 -3.02 -14.07
C ALA A 374 19.29 -3.38 -12.61
N GLN A 375 19.67 -4.57 -12.13
CA GLN A 375 19.40 -5.04 -10.77
C GLN A 375 19.90 -4.07 -9.71
N PHE A 376 21.07 -3.45 -9.93
CA PHE A 376 21.65 -2.49 -9.00
C PHE A 376 20.73 -1.28 -8.76
N THR A 377 20.10 -0.79 -9.84
CA THR A 377 19.14 0.33 -9.79
C THR A 377 17.88 -0.04 -9.02
N PHE A 378 17.33 -1.24 -9.25
CA PHE A 378 16.05 -1.67 -8.66
C PHE A 378 16.14 -2.20 -7.23
N ALA A 379 17.31 -2.67 -6.80
CA ALA A 379 17.47 -3.23 -5.46
C ALA A 379 17.51 -2.16 -4.35
N GLY A 380 17.13 -0.91 -4.63
CA GLY A 380 17.07 0.20 -3.66
C GLY A 380 18.43 0.53 -3.03
N ARG A 381 19.51 0.33 -3.79
CA ARG A 381 20.89 0.37 -3.28
C ARG A 381 21.53 1.74 -3.35
N LEU A 382 21.01 2.63 -4.21
CA LEU A 382 21.45 4.01 -4.32
C LEU A 382 20.73 4.84 -3.26
N LYS A 383 21.48 5.36 -2.29
CA LYS A 383 20.96 6.09 -1.13
C LYS A 383 21.53 7.49 -0.98
N THR A 384 22.67 7.80 -1.60
CA THR A 384 23.33 9.11 -1.52
C THR A 384 23.68 9.65 -2.90
N GLU A 385 23.84 10.97 -3.00
CA GLU A 385 24.23 11.65 -4.25
C GLU A 385 25.55 11.11 -4.83
N GLU A 386 26.54 10.82 -3.98
CA GLU A 386 27.83 10.25 -4.36
C GLU A 386 27.65 8.87 -5.00
N GLN A 387 26.79 8.02 -4.44
CA GLN A 387 26.49 6.70 -4.99
C GLN A 387 25.83 6.82 -6.36
N PHE A 388 24.91 7.76 -6.55
CA PHE A 388 24.33 8.04 -7.86
C PHE A 388 25.41 8.48 -8.86
N LYS A 389 26.34 9.37 -8.50
CA LYS A 389 27.44 9.81 -9.38
C LYS A 389 28.36 8.67 -9.78
N ILE A 390 28.75 7.81 -8.83
CA ILE A 390 29.60 6.65 -9.09
C ILE A 390 28.89 5.65 -10.02
N PHE A 391 27.58 5.48 -9.84
CA PHE A 391 26.81 4.51 -10.61
C PHE A 391 26.44 4.99 -12.03
N GLU A 392 26.28 6.29 -12.26
CA GLU A 392 25.84 6.89 -13.53
C GLU A 392 26.57 6.34 -14.78
N PRO A 393 27.91 6.20 -14.82
CA PRO A 393 28.61 5.67 -15.99
C PRO A 393 28.27 4.22 -16.35
N TRP A 394 27.79 3.42 -15.38
CA TRP A 394 27.44 2.02 -15.62
C TRP A 394 26.21 1.87 -16.51
N ILE A 395 25.28 2.83 -16.46
CA ILE A 395 24.07 2.80 -17.27
C ILE A 395 24.42 2.84 -18.76
N ALA A 396 25.47 3.58 -19.15
CA ALA A 396 25.92 3.64 -20.53
C ALA A 396 26.44 2.30 -21.08
N LYS A 397 26.84 1.37 -20.19
CA LYS A 397 27.32 0.03 -20.55
C LYS A 397 26.21 -0.98 -20.84
N ILE A 398 24.94 -0.62 -20.59
CA ILE A 398 23.79 -1.46 -20.97
C ILE A 398 23.71 -1.51 -22.50
N LYS A 399 23.71 -2.73 -23.05
CA LYS A 399 23.73 -2.97 -24.50
C LYS A 399 22.35 -2.83 -25.14
N ASP A 400 21.31 -3.31 -24.47
CA ASP A 400 19.93 -3.14 -24.93
C ASP A 400 19.51 -1.66 -24.82
N GLU A 401 19.26 -1.02 -25.95
CA GLU A 401 18.97 0.42 -26.01
C GLU A 401 17.67 0.80 -25.30
N LYS A 402 16.62 -0.02 -25.43
CA LYS A 402 15.35 0.23 -24.77
C LYS A 402 15.50 0.09 -23.27
N LEU A 403 16.13 -1.00 -22.82
CA LEU A 403 16.42 -1.22 -21.40
C LEU A 403 17.29 -0.09 -20.84
N ARG A 404 18.32 0.34 -21.57
CA ARG A 404 19.17 1.46 -21.17
C ARG A 404 18.36 2.75 -20.99
N ALA A 405 17.47 3.07 -21.92
CA ALA A 405 16.59 4.23 -21.82
C ALA A 405 15.64 4.11 -20.61
N ASP A 406 15.05 2.94 -20.38
CA ASP A 406 14.15 2.67 -19.25
C ASP A 406 14.89 2.78 -17.90
N VAL A 407 16.06 2.16 -17.77
CA VAL A 407 16.92 2.22 -16.57
C VAL A 407 17.40 3.65 -16.33
N ASN A 408 17.82 4.36 -17.38
CA ASN A 408 18.25 5.75 -17.28
C ASN A 408 17.13 6.67 -16.81
N SER A 409 15.92 6.55 -17.38
CA SER A 409 14.74 7.31 -16.93
C SER A 409 14.47 7.07 -15.44
N TYR A 410 14.44 5.80 -15.01
CA TYR A 410 14.18 5.47 -13.61
C TYR A 410 15.30 5.90 -12.66
N PHE A 411 16.55 5.82 -13.09
CA PHE A 411 17.70 6.34 -12.34
C PHE A 411 17.56 7.83 -12.05
N TRP A 412 17.24 8.65 -13.06
CA TRP A 412 17.03 10.08 -12.87
C TRP A 412 15.81 10.39 -12.01
N PHE A 413 14.75 9.58 -12.11
CA PHE A 413 13.60 9.69 -11.23
C PHE A 413 14.00 9.48 -9.77
N LEU A 414 14.70 8.38 -9.44
CA LEU A 414 15.15 8.09 -8.08
C LEU A 414 16.09 9.16 -7.54
N ARG A 415 17.03 9.65 -8.36
CA ARG A 415 17.97 10.70 -7.95
C ARG A 415 17.28 12.03 -7.69
N ALA A 416 16.30 12.40 -8.51
CA ALA A 416 15.47 13.58 -8.27
C ALA A 416 14.68 13.45 -6.97
N GLN A 417 14.10 12.27 -6.67
CA GLN A 417 13.42 12.03 -5.40
C GLN A 417 14.35 12.17 -4.18
N LEU A 418 15.60 11.70 -4.29
CA LEU A 418 16.60 11.89 -3.24
C LEU A 418 16.87 13.38 -3.02
N ALA A 419 17.16 14.13 -4.09
CA ALA A 419 17.40 15.56 -4.02
C ALA A 419 16.20 16.33 -3.44
N THR A 420 14.97 15.93 -3.79
CA THR A 420 13.72 16.49 -3.23
C THR A 420 13.63 16.24 -1.72
N LYS A 421 13.90 15.02 -1.25
CA LYS A 421 13.90 14.68 0.19
C LYS A 421 14.97 15.44 0.97
N GLU A 422 16.13 15.66 0.36
CA GLU A 422 17.23 16.46 0.91
C GLU A 422 17.03 17.97 0.74
N LYS A 423 15.89 18.40 0.19
CA LYS A 423 15.55 19.82 -0.07
C LYS A 423 16.52 20.55 -1.00
N ARG A 424 17.25 19.82 -1.85
CA ARG A 424 18.09 20.38 -2.94
C ARG A 424 17.25 20.70 -4.17
N PHE A 425 16.24 21.56 -4.05
CA PHE A 425 15.17 21.72 -5.05
C PHE A 425 15.69 22.09 -6.45
N ALA A 426 16.62 23.03 -6.57
CA ALA A 426 17.17 23.43 -7.86
C ALA A 426 17.91 22.27 -8.58
N GLU A 427 18.53 21.37 -7.82
CA GLU A 427 19.14 20.17 -8.38
C GLU A 427 18.09 19.11 -8.74
N ALA A 428 17.09 18.94 -7.86
CA ALA A 428 15.98 18.03 -8.09
C ALA A 428 15.22 18.37 -9.40
N GLU A 429 14.97 19.66 -9.68
CA GLU A 429 14.36 20.11 -10.93
C GLU A 429 15.22 19.78 -12.16
N LYS A 430 16.54 20.03 -12.09
CA LYS A 430 17.49 19.67 -13.15
C LYS A 430 17.52 18.17 -13.41
N MET A 431 17.42 17.35 -12.36
CA MET A 431 17.36 15.90 -12.46
C MET A 431 16.02 15.43 -13.04
N ALA A 432 14.90 16.01 -12.59
CA ALA A 432 13.57 15.73 -13.10
C ALA A 432 13.45 16.04 -14.61
N ALA A 433 14.11 17.10 -15.09
CA ALA A 433 14.16 17.44 -16.51
C ALA A 433 14.81 16.35 -17.39
N LYS A 434 15.62 15.44 -16.81
CA LYS A 434 16.21 14.30 -17.51
C LYS A 434 15.27 13.09 -17.63
N VAL A 435 14.13 13.10 -16.93
CA VAL A 435 13.08 12.07 -17.05
C VAL A 435 12.24 12.38 -18.30
N PRO A 436 12.21 11.52 -19.34
CA PRO A 436 11.54 11.82 -20.60
C PRO A 436 10.02 11.80 -20.50
N GLU A 437 9.44 10.98 -19.63
CA GLU A 437 7.99 10.89 -19.47
C GLU A 437 7.44 12.12 -18.74
N LEU A 438 6.53 12.85 -19.40
CA LEU A 438 6.03 14.14 -18.92
C LEU A 438 5.21 14.01 -17.62
N ASP A 439 4.44 12.94 -17.47
CA ASP A 439 3.66 12.67 -16.27
C ASP A 439 4.55 12.28 -15.08
N HIS A 440 5.60 11.47 -15.30
CA HIS A 440 6.59 11.18 -14.26
C HIS A 440 7.35 12.43 -13.82
N ARG A 441 7.73 13.30 -14.77
CA ARG A 441 8.36 14.58 -14.47
C ARG A 441 7.41 15.48 -13.68
N ALA A 442 6.13 15.52 -14.05
CA ALA A 442 5.11 16.28 -13.32
C ALA A 442 4.93 15.76 -11.88
N ILE A 443 5.01 14.44 -11.64
CA ILE A 443 5.02 13.86 -10.28
C ILE A 443 6.17 14.43 -9.44
N LEU A 444 7.40 14.42 -9.99
CA LEU A 444 8.58 14.93 -9.28
C LEU A 444 8.46 16.42 -8.97
N LEU A 445 8.07 17.23 -9.96
CA LEU A 445 7.89 18.67 -9.80
C LEU A 445 6.75 18.99 -8.82
N PHE A 446 5.69 18.18 -8.80
CA PHE A 446 4.63 18.31 -7.81
C PHE A 446 5.13 18.03 -6.39
N GLU A 447 5.95 16.99 -6.20
CA GLU A 447 6.55 16.68 -4.90
C GLU A 447 7.46 17.80 -4.41
N ILE A 448 8.26 18.39 -5.31
CA ILE A 448 9.09 19.57 -5.03
C ILE A 448 8.22 20.75 -4.58
N ALA A 449 7.20 21.09 -5.38
CA ALA A 449 6.29 22.20 -5.08
C ALA A 449 5.56 22.02 -3.74
N LYS A 450 5.10 20.81 -3.44
CA LYS A 450 4.45 20.48 -2.17
C LYS A 450 5.36 20.80 -0.98
N ILE A 451 6.63 20.38 -1.01
CA ILE A 451 7.57 20.64 0.09
C ILE A 451 7.90 22.14 0.18
N GLN A 452 8.06 22.83 -0.96
CA GLN A 452 8.28 24.28 -0.99
C GLN A 452 7.11 25.07 -0.40
N LEU A 453 5.87 24.65 -0.64
CA LEU A 453 4.66 25.30 -0.10
C LEU A 453 4.49 25.13 1.41
N ASP A 454 5.03 24.05 1.97
CA ASP A 454 5.05 23.85 3.42
C ASP A 454 6.20 24.66 4.10
N SER A 455 7.09 25.30 3.32
CA SER A 455 8.16 26.18 3.79
C SER A 455 7.74 27.65 3.71
N THR A 456 7.83 28.38 4.82
CA THR A 456 7.50 29.82 4.87
C THR A 456 8.38 30.66 3.92
N ASN A 457 9.62 30.24 3.69
CA ASN A 457 10.57 31.00 2.86
C ASN A 457 10.44 30.70 1.36
N ASP A 458 9.88 29.55 0.99
CA ASP A 458 9.87 29.06 -0.39
C ASP A 458 8.47 29.01 -1.01
N ALA A 459 7.43 29.48 -0.30
CA ALA A 459 6.04 29.34 -0.72
C ALA A 459 5.77 29.98 -2.10
N ASN A 460 6.35 31.14 -2.40
CA ASN A 460 6.20 31.79 -3.72
C ASN A 460 6.79 30.92 -4.83
N THR A 461 8.00 30.39 -4.63
CA THR A 461 8.62 29.45 -5.56
C THR A 461 7.78 28.18 -5.71
N GLY A 462 7.20 27.68 -4.61
CA GLY A 462 6.27 26.56 -4.65
C GLY A 462 5.07 26.81 -5.56
N PHE A 463 4.49 28.02 -5.55
CA PHE A 463 3.40 28.37 -6.47
C PHE A 463 3.86 28.46 -7.93
N ASP A 464 5.04 29.01 -8.20
CA ASP A 464 5.61 29.04 -9.54
C ASP A 464 5.87 27.62 -10.07
N THR A 465 6.40 26.74 -9.22
CA THR A 465 6.58 25.31 -9.54
C THR A 465 5.24 24.64 -9.82
N LEU A 466 4.19 24.88 -9.03
CA LEU A 466 2.84 24.34 -9.31
C LEU A 466 2.27 24.81 -10.66
N ASN A 467 2.47 26.08 -11.02
CA ASN A 467 2.07 26.59 -12.33
C ASN A 467 2.82 25.86 -13.46
N GLY A 468 4.11 25.57 -13.25
CA GLY A 468 4.90 24.72 -14.15
C GLY A 468 4.35 23.30 -14.25
N VAL A 469 3.96 22.70 -13.12
CA VAL A 469 3.33 21.38 -13.06
C VAL A 469 2.03 21.36 -13.86
N SER A 470 1.10 22.31 -13.64
CA SER A 470 -0.16 22.37 -14.40
C SER A 470 0.09 22.40 -15.92
N LYS A 471 1.00 23.26 -16.40
CA LYS A 471 1.36 23.34 -17.82
C LYS A 471 1.91 22.01 -18.35
N LEU A 472 2.86 21.41 -17.62
CA LEU A 472 3.47 20.15 -18.00
C LEU A 472 2.44 19.00 -18.01
N THR A 473 1.61 18.89 -16.98
CA THR A 473 0.56 17.88 -16.87
C THR A 473 -0.46 18.00 -18.00
N ARG A 474 -0.87 19.22 -18.38
CA ARG A 474 -1.78 19.45 -19.52
C ARG A 474 -1.20 18.94 -20.84
N SER A 475 0.12 19.12 -21.05
CA SER A 475 0.82 18.60 -22.23
C SER A 475 1.06 17.09 -22.23
N ALA A 476 0.95 16.42 -21.07
CA ALA A 476 1.16 14.98 -20.98
C ALA A 476 0.01 14.21 -21.68
N PRO A 477 0.27 13.00 -22.22
CA PRO A 477 -0.78 12.10 -22.68
C PRO A 477 -1.80 11.81 -21.59
N ASN A 478 -3.03 11.48 -21.98
CA ASN A 478 -4.04 11.06 -21.02
C ASN A 478 -3.62 9.75 -20.35
N SER A 479 -3.45 9.80 -19.03
CA SER A 479 -3.09 8.66 -18.20
C SER A 479 -3.75 8.81 -16.83
N VAL A 480 -3.77 7.72 -16.05
CA VAL A 480 -4.18 7.79 -14.64
C VAL A 480 -3.29 8.75 -13.85
N ALA A 481 -1.98 8.77 -14.14
CA ALA A 481 -1.04 9.71 -13.53
C ALA A 481 -1.46 11.16 -13.78
N LYS A 482 -1.75 11.52 -15.04
CA LYS A 482 -2.23 12.86 -15.40
C LYS A 482 -3.48 13.24 -14.61
N ALA A 483 -4.50 12.37 -14.58
CA ALA A 483 -5.73 12.64 -13.85
C ALA A 483 -5.47 12.88 -12.35
N GLN A 484 -4.64 12.05 -11.71
CA GLN A 484 -4.34 12.19 -10.28
C GLN A 484 -3.49 13.42 -9.96
N ILE A 485 -2.56 13.81 -10.82
CA ILE A 485 -1.81 15.07 -10.66
C ILE A 485 -2.76 16.26 -10.76
N LEU A 486 -3.69 16.27 -11.72
CA LEU A 486 -4.71 17.32 -11.85
C LEU A 486 -5.58 17.40 -10.59
N PHE A 487 -6.11 16.29 -10.08
CA PHE A 487 -6.84 16.27 -8.80
C PHE A 487 -6.00 16.76 -7.61
N SER A 488 -4.70 16.49 -7.64
CA SER A 488 -3.78 16.98 -6.61
C SER A 488 -3.61 18.50 -6.72
N LEU A 489 -3.48 19.05 -7.94
CA LEU A 489 -3.41 20.49 -8.19
C LEU A 489 -4.65 21.22 -7.68
N VAL A 490 -5.85 20.65 -7.88
CA VAL A 490 -7.11 21.20 -7.33
C VAL A 490 -6.97 21.46 -5.83
N SER A 491 -6.47 20.48 -5.07
CA SER A 491 -6.35 20.59 -3.60
C SER A 491 -5.39 21.69 -3.15
N PHE A 492 -4.41 22.05 -3.98
CA PHE A 492 -3.47 23.14 -3.70
C PHE A 492 -4.00 24.50 -4.15
N TYR A 493 -4.51 24.59 -5.38
CA TYR A 493 -5.11 25.83 -5.87
C TYR A 493 -6.32 26.23 -5.04
N GLU A 494 -7.05 25.28 -4.45
CA GLU A 494 -8.15 25.58 -3.56
C GLU A 494 -7.75 26.44 -2.34
N ARG A 495 -6.47 26.42 -1.94
CA ARG A 495 -5.96 27.24 -0.85
C ARG A 495 -5.73 28.70 -1.23
N VAL A 496 -5.63 29.00 -2.53
CA VAL A 496 -5.19 30.31 -3.04
C VAL A 496 -6.19 30.94 -3.99
N ASN A 497 -6.71 30.16 -4.93
CA ASN A 497 -7.64 30.61 -5.95
C ASN A 497 -8.63 29.48 -6.29
N HIS A 498 -9.85 29.60 -5.75
CA HIS A 498 -10.94 28.65 -5.97
C HIS A 498 -11.32 28.51 -7.45
N SER A 499 -11.31 29.61 -8.22
CA SER A 499 -11.63 29.57 -9.65
C SER A 499 -10.62 28.71 -10.42
N LEU A 500 -9.34 28.85 -10.12
CA LEU A 500 -8.29 28.04 -10.75
C LEU A 500 -8.41 26.57 -10.34
N ALA A 501 -8.80 26.30 -9.10
CA ALA A 501 -9.06 24.94 -8.63
C ALA A 501 -10.22 24.28 -9.40
N LEU A 502 -11.29 25.04 -9.69
CA LEU A 502 -12.40 24.57 -10.51
C LEU A 502 -11.99 24.28 -11.96
N ASP A 503 -11.12 25.11 -12.56
CA ASP A 503 -10.60 24.87 -13.91
C ASP A 503 -9.75 23.59 -13.98
N GLU A 504 -8.90 23.33 -12.98
CA GLU A 504 -8.16 22.08 -12.90
C GLU A 504 -9.07 20.88 -12.63
N LEU A 505 -10.14 21.06 -11.84
CA LEU A 505 -11.12 20.01 -11.56
C LEU A 505 -11.86 19.59 -12.84
N ALA A 506 -12.33 20.57 -13.62
CA ALA A 506 -13.00 20.31 -14.89
C ALA A 506 -12.08 19.58 -15.88
N GLU A 507 -10.80 19.97 -15.95
CA GLU A 507 -9.81 19.29 -16.77
C GLU A 507 -9.52 17.86 -16.28
N ALA A 508 -9.43 17.64 -14.97
CA ALA A 508 -9.27 16.31 -14.39
C ALA A 508 -10.43 15.39 -14.76
N VAL A 509 -11.68 15.86 -14.62
CA VAL A 509 -12.89 15.11 -15.01
C VAL A 509 -12.87 14.79 -16.50
N ARG A 510 -12.49 15.76 -17.35
CA ARG A 510 -12.36 15.57 -18.80
C ARG A 510 -11.36 14.46 -19.14
N VAL A 511 -10.20 14.44 -18.49
CA VAL A 511 -9.19 13.37 -18.67
C VAL A 511 -9.74 12.03 -18.24
N VAL A 512 -10.36 11.93 -17.05
CA VAL A 512 -10.94 10.67 -16.54
C VAL A 512 -11.98 10.10 -17.50
N ASN A 513 -12.84 10.95 -18.06
CA ASN A 513 -13.87 10.55 -19.02
C ASN A 513 -13.32 9.96 -20.33
N GLN A 514 -12.03 10.15 -20.61
CA GLN A 514 -11.32 9.62 -21.78
C GLN A 514 -10.50 8.37 -21.47
N LEU A 515 -10.44 7.93 -20.21
CA LEU A 515 -9.73 6.72 -19.80
C LEU A 515 -10.67 5.51 -19.80
N GLU A 516 -10.15 4.36 -20.23
CA GLU A 516 -10.83 3.07 -20.13
C GLU A 516 -10.61 2.48 -18.73
N GLU A 517 -11.69 2.27 -17.98
CA GLU A 517 -11.71 1.68 -16.64
C GLU A 517 -10.57 2.14 -15.69
N PRO A 518 -10.36 3.45 -15.49
CA PRO A 518 -9.21 3.93 -14.72
C PRO A 518 -9.31 3.53 -13.25
N ASN A 519 -8.18 3.17 -12.64
CA ASN A 519 -8.09 3.00 -11.18
C ASN A 519 -7.53 4.27 -10.52
N LEU A 520 -8.41 5.22 -10.17
CA LEU A 520 -8.03 6.49 -9.56
C LEU A 520 -7.70 6.42 -8.07
N PHE A 521 -7.80 5.23 -7.46
CA PHE A 521 -7.55 5.01 -6.03
C PHE A 521 -6.17 4.43 -5.74
N GLN A 522 -5.37 4.14 -6.77
CA GLN A 522 -4.01 3.67 -6.57
C GLN A 522 -3.11 4.80 -6.07
N SER A 523 -2.24 4.50 -5.11
CA SER A 523 -1.22 5.42 -4.60
C SER A 523 0.13 5.27 -5.30
N VAL A 524 0.25 4.27 -6.17
CA VAL A 524 1.48 3.93 -6.89
C VAL A 524 1.10 3.52 -8.31
N ILE A 525 1.81 4.04 -9.30
CA ILE A 525 1.80 3.48 -10.66
C ILE A 525 3.03 2.61 -10.82
N TYR A 526 2.83 1.42 -11.38
CA TYR A 526 3.93 0.53 -11.67
C TYR A 526 4.35 0.67 -13.13
N ARG A 527 5.65 0.89 -13.34
CA ARG A 527 6.30 0.78 -14.64
C ARG A 527 7.09 -0.53 -14.67
N GLN A 528 6.93 -1.31 -15.73
CA GLN A 528 7.78 -2.47 -15.95
C GLN A 528 9.00 -2.10 -16.78
N ILE A 529 10.17 -2.56 -16.36
CA ILE A 529 11.43 -2.40 -17.06
C ILE A 529 11.95 -3.81 -17.37
N THR A 530 12.01 -4.16 -18.65
CA THR A 530 12.27 -5.53 -19.13
C THR A 530 13.57 -5.60 -19.92
N GLY A 531 14.39 -6.61 -19.63
CA GLY A 531 15.53 -6.99 -20.46
C GLY A 531 15.44 -8.44 -20.92
N LYS A 532 16.45 -8.91 -21.64
CA LYS A 532 16.49 -10.31 -22.10
C LYS A 532 16.57 -11.27 -20.91
N GLY A 533 15.47 -11.97 -20.63
CA GLY A 533 15.40 -13.00 -19.58
C GLY A 533 15.14 -12.48 -18.16
N PHE A 534 14.79 -11.20 -17.99
CA PHE A 534 14.44 -10.63 -16.68
C PHE A 534 13.49 -9.43 -16.80
N GLY A 535 12.83 -9.08 -15.70
CA GLY A 535 12.01 -7.88 -15.61
C GLY A 535 11.89 -7.36 -14.19
N TYR A 536 11.82 -6.04 -14.06
CA TYR A 536 11.66 -5.34 -12.79
C TYR A 536 10.39 -4.48 -12.82
N MET A 537 9.77 -4.31 -11.65
CA MET A 537 8.63 -3.41 -11.46
C MET A 537 9.10 -2.19 -10.65
N ALA A 538 9.08 -1.03 -11.28
CA ALA A 538 9.32 0.26 -10.65
C ALA A 538 8.00 0.83 -10.13
N GLY A 539 7.87 1.01 -8.81
CA GLY A 539 6.76 1.74 -8.22
C GLY A 539 7.04 3.24 -8.22
N LEU A 540 6.15 4.02 -8.80
CA LEU A 540 6.18 5.48 -8.81
C LEU A 540 5.07 5.97 -7.88
N PRO A 541 5.40 6.54 -6.70
CA PRO A 541 4.40 7.07 -5.80
C PRO A 541 3.67 8.23 -6.47
N LEU A 542 2.35 8.21 -6.41
CA LEU A 542 1.55 9.28 -6.97
C LEU A 542 1.30 10.36 -5.92
N PRO A 543 1.42 11.63 -6.30
CA PRO A 543 1.01 12.70 -5.42
C PRO A 543 -0.52 12.66 -5.25
N GLY A 544 -0.99 13.10 -4.09
CA GLY A 544 -2.37 13.52 -3.94
C GLY A 544 -3.18 12.87 -2.83
N SER A 545 -4.27 13.57 -2.53
CA SER A 545 -5.43 13.09 -1.81
C SER A 545 -6.30 12.22 -2.72
N ASN A 546 -6.98 11.23 -2.13
CA ASN A 546 -7.97 10.46 -2.88
C ASN A 546 -9.09 11.37 -3.42
N ILE A 547 -9.70 10.98 -4.53
CA ILE A 547 -10.75 11.75 -5.22
C ILE A 547 -11.91 12.13 -4.28
N GLU A 548 -12.28 11.23 -3.37
CA GLU A 548 -13.31 11.49 -2.36
C GLU A 548 -12.93 12.68 -1.47
N GLY A 549 -11.74 12.67 -0.88
CA GLY A 549 -11.27 13.73 0.00
C GLY A 549 -11.22 15.09 -0.70
N MET A 550 -10.78 15.12 -1.96
CA MET A 550 -10.79 16.35 -2.75
C MET A 550 -12.22 16.88 -2.96
N PHE A 551 -13.16 16.04 -3.40
CA PHE A 551 -14.55 16.46 -3.59
C PHE A 551 -15.26 16.84 -2.28
N THR A 552 -14.89 16.20 -1.16
CA THR A 552 -15.30 16.63 0.17
C THR A 552 -14.78 18.05 0.47
N GLU A 553 -13.50 18.35 0.26
CA GLU A 553 -12.96 19.70 0.52
C GLU A 553 -13.57 20.76 -0.39
N MET A 554 -13.69 20.50 -1.69
CA MET A 554 -14.32 21.42 -2.65
C MET A 554 -15.76 21.74 -2.27
N GLY A 555 -16.53 20.71 -1.89
CA GLY A 555 -17.94 20.84 -1.52
C GLY A 555 -18.18 21.65 -0.24
N LYS A 556 -17.15 21.92 0.59
CA LYS A 556 -17.28 22.79 1.78
C LYS A 556 -17.44 24.26 1.39
N LYS A 557 -16.82 24.68 0.29
CA LYS A 557 -16.81 26.08 -0.15
C LYS A 557 -17.83 26.34 -1.24
N ASP A 558 -17.95 25.43 -2.20
CA ASP A 558 -18.93 25.53 -3.28
C ASP A 558 -19.58 24.16 -3.55
N PHE A 559 -20.69 23.93 -2.85
CA PHE A 559 -21.44 22.69 -2.92
C PHE A 559 -22.00 22.44 -4.33
N GLU A 560 -22.63 23.45 -4.93
CA GLU A 560 -23.32 23.32 -6.22
C GLU A 560 -22.35 23.10 -7.37
N MET A 561 -21.25 23.86 -7.41
CA MET A 561 -20.24 23.70 -8.47
C MET A 561 -19.48 22.37 -8.34
N SER A 562 -19.20 21.94 -7.11
CA SER A 562 -18.62 20.62 -6.86
C SER A 562 -19.55 19.51 -7.34
N LEU A 563 -20.86 19.64 -7.07
CA LEU A 563 -21.86 18.69 -7.50
C LEU A 563 -22.03 18.67 -9.03
N ALA A 564 -21.96 19.83 -9.68
CA ALA A 564 -21.95 19.92 -11.14
C ALA A 564 -20.75 19.19 -11.76
N ASN A 565 -19.55 19.36 -11.20
CA ASN A 565 -18.35 18.65 -11.64
C ASN A 565 -18.43 17.14 -11.38
N ALA A 566 -18.99 16.72 -10.23
CA ALA A 566 -19.25 15.30 -9.96
C ALA A 566 -20.19 14.69 -11.00
N ARG A 567 -21.26 15.41 -11.38
CA ARG A 567 -22.22 14.98 -12.42
C ARG A 567 -21.60 14.87 -13.81
N ALA A 568 -20.51 15.59 -14.07
CA ALA A 568 -19.81 15.56 -15.35
C ALA A 568 -18.98 14.28 -15.58
N PHE A 569 -18.81 13.40 -14.59
CA PHE A 569 -18.21 12.07 -14.84
C PHE A 569 -19.13 11.19 -15.69
N ASN A 570 -18.59 10.63 -16.78
CA ASN A 570 -19.27 9.66 -17.64
C ASN A 570 -19.48 8.32 -16.92
N ASP A 571 -18.48 7.88 -16.15
CA ASP A 571 -18.59 6.68 -15.32
C ASP A 571 -19.46 6.99 -14.09
N LYS A 572 -20.60 6.29 -14.03
CA LYS A 572 -21.58 6.40 -12.93
C LYS A 572 -20.95 6.10 -11.57
N TYR A 573 -19.94 5.23 -11.50
CA TYR A 573 -19.23 4.96 -10.25
C TYR A 573 -18.50 6.19 -9.72
N PHE A 574 -17.70 6.87 -10.58
CA PHE A 574 -17.00 8.09 -10.16
C PHE A 574 -17.98 9.21 -9.82
N ARG A 575 -19.05 9.37 -10.60
CA ARG A 575 -20.15 10.29 -10.29
C ARG A 575 -20.74 10.05 -8.91
N THR A 576 -21.06 8.79 -8.59
CA THR A 576 -21.68 8.43 -7.31
C THR A 576 -20.75 8.66 -6.13
N ILE A 577 -19.51 8.16 -6.16
CA ILE A 577 -18.61 8.30 -5.01
C ILE A 577 -18.29 9.77 -4.72
N THR A 578 -18.19 10.62 -5.75
CA THR A 578 -17.88 12.04 -5.61
C THR A 578 -19.08 12.81 -5.11
N THR A 579 -20.29 12.47 -5.56
CA THR A 579 -21.55 12.98 -5.01
C THR A 579 -21.68 12.65 -3.52
N ILE A 580 -21.43 11.38 -3.13
CA ILE A 580 -21.46 10.97 -1.71
C ILE A 580 -20.41 11.76 -0.91
N ALA A 581 -19.21 11.94 -1.46
CA ALA A 581 -18.13 12.69 -0.82
C ALA A 581 -18.49 14.17 -0.59
N ILE A 582 -19.17 14.82 -1.53
CA ILE A 582 -19.69 16.19 -1.38
C ILE A 582 -20.80 16.22 -0.31
N ALA A 583 -21.73 15.25 -0.34
CA ALA A 583 -22.86 15.17 0.57
C ALA A 583 -22.45 15.05 2.05
N LYS A 584 -21.26 14.51 2.35
CA LYS A 584 -20.67 14.47 3.71
C LYS A 584 -20.63 15.84 4.38
N ASN A 585 -20.48 16.92 3.61
CA ASN A 585 -20.45 18.27 4.15
C ASN A 585 -21.80 18.73 4.73
N CYS A 586 -22.91 18.13 4.31
CA CYS A 586 -24.26 18.49 4.77
C CYS A 586 -24.64 17.85 6.10
N ILE A 587 -23.85 16.89 6.59
CA ILE A 587 -24.14 16.11 7.81
C ILE A 587 -23.04 16.27 8.86
N ALA A 588 -21.97 16.99 8.55
CA ALA A 588 -20.91 17.30 9.50
C ALA A 588 -21.47 18.16 10.64
N VAL A 589 -21.61 17.55 11.82
CA VAL A 589 -22.11 18.21 13.04
C VAL A 589 -21.21 19.41 13.35
N LYS A 590 -21.71 20.63 13.14
CA LYS A 590 -21.11 21.82 13.76
C LYS A 590 -21.26 21.63 15.28
N PRO A 591 -20.18 21.55 16.08
CA PRO A 591 -20.32 21.60 17.53
C PRO A 591 -21.03 22.92 17.86
N ALA A 592 -22.18 22.82 18.54
CA ALA A 592 -22.93 23.99 18.96
C ALA A 592 -21.98 24.88 19.77
N ALA A 593 -21.77 26.12 19.30
CA ALA A 593 -21.01 27.11 20.04
C ALA A 593 -21.65 27.24 21.42
N ALA A 594 -20.89 26.91 22.47
CA ALA A 594 -21.35 27.05 23.84
C ALA A 594 -21.93 28.45 24.02
N PRO A 595 -23.14 28.60 24.60
CA PRO A 595 -23.75 29.91 24.78
C PRO A 595 -22.78 30.74 25.61
N LYS A 596 -22.29 31.85 25.01
CA LYS A 596 -21.47 32.82 25.73
C LYS A 596 -22.28 33.26 26.94
N SER A 597 -21.85 32.86 28.13
CA SER A 597 -22.41 33.35 29.38
C SER A 597 -22.25 34.87 29.37
N LYS A 598 -23.36 35.60 29.31
CA LYS A 598 -23.36 37.03 29.58
C LYS A 598 -22.83 37.20 31.00
N LYS A 599 -21.67 37.84 31.14
CA LYS A 599 -21.23 38.46 32.40
C LYS A 599 -21.72 39.87 32.44
#